data_AF-R4K4I1-F1
#
_entry.id   AF-R4K4I1-F1
#
_cell.length_a   1.000
_cell.length_b   1.000
_cell.length_c   1.000
_cell.angle_alpha   90.00
_cell.angle_beta   90.00
_cell.angle_gamma   90.00
#
_symmetry.space_group_name_H-M   'P 1'
#
loop_
_entity.id
_entity.type
_entity.pdbx_description
1 polymer ?
#
loop_
_entity_poly.entity_id
_entity_poly.type
_entity_poly.pdbx_seq_one_letter_code
_entity_poly.pdbx_strand_id
1 'polypeptide(L)'
;MARGRKAGALIKNITGKDFELMKGIARTGVTSHYDARNQIGLSEKRLKNLEKENYITTKNVVVNKGTNVIKTYYLNDKGKAYLKANTDIKNFYRSNERQIEHDLKLSSIYYSLDEKEKETWKNENDLISDYKTNNPNETLSTMIDATYKIDNSIVGVEVTTKNYTREQIEEKFRIADEIGCNEVIKIEA
;
A
#
# COMPACT_ATOMS: atom_id res chain seq x y z
N MET A 1 30.85 2.22 -38.70
CA MET A 1 29.55 2.57 -38.10
C MET A 1 29.11 1.45 -37.15
N ALA A 2 29.26 1.65 -35.83
CA ALA A 2 28.80 0.68 -34.85
C ALA A 2 27.26 0.77 -34.76
N ARG A 3 26.55 -0.21 -35.33
CA ARG A 3 25.11 -0.36 -35.12
C ARG A 3 24.90 -0.67 -33.63
N GLY A 4 24.42 0.32 -32.89
CA GLY A 4 24.02 0.14 -31.50
C GLY A 4 23.01 -1.01 -31.42
N ARG A 5 23.40 -2.11 -30.77
CA ARG A 5 22.52 -3.23 -30.46
C ARG A 5 21.39 -2.63 -29.62
N LYS A 6 20.14 -2.62 -30.10
CA LYS A 6 18.99 -2.29 -29.25
C LYS A 6 19.11 -3.19 -28.03
N ALA A 7 19.36 -2.61 -26.86
CA ALA A 7 19.39 -3.36 -25.62
C ALA A 7 18.01 -4.02 -25.50
N GLY A 8 17.97 -5.36 -25.50
CA GLY A 8 16.72 -6.08 -25.26
C GLY A 8 16.12 -5.67 -23.91
N ALA A 9 14.82 -5.90 -23.73
CA ALA A 9 14.14 -5.59 -22.48
C ALA A 9 14.92 -6.16 -21.28
N LEU A 10 15.18 -5.31 -20.28
CA LEU A 10 15.88 -5.68 -19.04
C LEU A 10 15.03 -6.63 -18.19
N ILE A 11 13.72 -6.60 -18.41
CA ILE A 11 12.74 -7.49 -17.83
C ILE A 11 12.06 -8.25 -18.96
N LYS A 12 12.35 -9.56 -19.06
CA LYS A 12 11.68 -10.46 -20.00
C LYS A 12 10.30 -10.87 -19.50
N ASN A 13 10.21 -11.23 -18.22
CA ASN A 13 9.00 -11.67 -17.54
C ASN A 13 8.88 -11.00 -16.17
N ILE A 14 7.65 -10.72 -15.76
CA ILE A 14 7.30 -10.35 -14.38
C ILE A 14 7.28 -11.64 -13.54
N THR A 15 7.96 -11.62 -12.40
CA THR A 15 8.00 -12.71 -11.43
C THR A 15 6.98 -12.50 -10.33
N GLY A 16 6.68 -13.54 -9.55
CA GLY A 16 5.79 -13.42 -8.39
C GLY A 16 6.22 -12.35 -7.39
N LYS A 17 7.53 -12.16 -7.20
CA LYS A 17 8.08 -11.11 -6.31
C LYS A 17 7.88 -9.70 -6.85
N ASP A 18 8.03 -9.51 -8.17
CA ASP A 18 7.76 -8.20 -8.78
C ASP A 18 6.27 -7.88 -8.70
N PHE A 19 5.43 -8.89 -8.91
CA PHE A 19 3.99 -8.77 -8.78
C PHE A 19 3.57 -8.44 -7.35
N GLU A 20 4.16 -9.10 -6.35
CA GLU A 20 3.92 -8.81 -4.94
C GLU A 20 4.31 -7.38 -4.56
N LEU A 21 5.47 -6.89 -5.03
CA LEU A 21 5.85 -5.49 -4.87
C LEU A 21 4.79 -4.55 -5.47
N MET A 22 4.37 -4.81 -6.70
CA MET A 22 3.38 -3.97 -7.37
C MET A 22 2.02 -4.00 -6.64
N LYS A 23 1.55 -5.18 -6.19
CA LYS A 23 0.32 -5.32 -5.40
C LYS A 23 0.40 -4.57 -4.08
N GLY A 24 1.49 -4.70 -3.33
CA GLY A 24 1.66 -3.98 -2.07
C GLY A 24 1.61 -2.47 -2.28
N ILE A 25 2.36 -1.95 -3.26
CA ILE A 25 2.28 -0.52 -3.62
C ILE A 25 0.86 -0.11 -4.05
N ALA A 26 0.12 -0.95 -4.77
CA ALA A 26 -1.26 -0.64 -5.14
C ALA A 26 -2.20 -0.52 -3.92
N ARG A 27 -1.99 -1.37 -2.92
CA ARG A 27 -2.81 -1.48 -1.72
C ARG A 27 -2.48 -0.44 -0.65
N THR A 28 -1.23 0.01 -0.56
CA THR A 28 -0.75 0.91 0.51
C THR A 28 -0.10 2.21 -0.02
N GLY A 29 0.00 2.37 -1.34
CA GLY A 29 0.54 3.55 -2.02
C GLY A 29 2.05 3.62 -2.15
N VAL A 30 2.79 2.93 -1.27
CA VAL A 30 4.24 2.98 -1.21
C VAL A 30 4.81 1.68 -0.69
N THR A 31 6.05 1.39 -1.02
CA THR A 31 6.83 0.32 -0.37
C THR A 31 8.24 0.82 -0.05
N SER A 32 8.70 0.52 1.16
CA SER A 32 10.05 0.88 1.59
C SER A 32 11.10 -0.02 0.96
N HIS A 33 12.34 0.47 0.89
CA HIS A 33 13.48 -0.36 0.49
C HIS A 33 13.70 -1.57 1.39
N TYR A 34 13.39 -1.43 2.69
CA TYR A 34 13.52 -2.51 3.65
C TYR A 34 12.50 -3.62 3.36
N ASP A 35 11.24 -3.29 3.12
CA ASP A 35 10.21 -4.29 2.83
C ASP A 35 10.46 -4.99 1.49
N ALA A 36 10.80 -4.21 0.45
CA ALA A 36 11.11 -4.76 -0.86
C ALA A 36 12.26 -5.79 -0.82
N ARG A 37 13.25 -5.60 0.06
CA ARG A 37 14.39 -6.52 0.19
C ARG A 37 14.17 -7.63 1.19
N ASN A 38 13.62 -7.32 2.35
CA ASN A 38 13.61 -8.24 3.48
C ASN A 38 12.32 -9.06 3.51
N GLN A 39 11.18 -8.45 3.18
CA GLN A 39 9.88 -9.14 3.16
C GLN A 39 9.64 -9.82 1.81
N ILE A 40 9.90 -9.11 0.70
CA ILE A 40 9.64 -9.64 -0.66
C ILE A 40 10.86 -10.39 -1.22
N GLY A 41 12.08 -10.03 -0.80
CA GLY A 41 13.29 -10.68 -1.30
C GLY A 41 13.68 -10.26 -2.72
N LEU A 42 13.44 -9.00 -3.11
CA LEU A 42 13.91 -8.44 -4.38
C LEU A 42 15.34 -7.88 -4.25
N SER A 43 16.18 -8.13 -5.27
CA SER A 43 17.52 -7.54 -5.31
C SER A 43 17.48 -6.08 -5.79
N GLU A 44 18.46 -5.28 -5.37
CA GLU A 44 18.68 -3.91 -5.87
C GLU A 44 18.79 -3.85 -7.40
N LYS A 45 19.44 -4.84 -8.01
CA LYS A 45 19.52 -4.94 -9.48
C LYS A 45 18.13 -5.13 -10.09
N ARG A 46 17.27 -5.95 -9.48
CA ARG A 46 15.91 -6.17 -9.99
C ARG A 46 15.05 -4.92 -9.85
N LEU A 47 15.12 -4.23 -8.71
CA LEU A 47 14.41 -2.97 -8.47
C LEU A 47 14.81 -1.89 -9.48
N LYS A 48 16.12 -1.72 -9.73
CA LYS A 48 16.62 -0.82 -10.79
C LYS A 48 16.12 -1.18 -12.19
N ASN A 49 15.99 -2.47 -12.49
CA ASN A 49 15.46 -2.91 -13.78
C ASN A 49 13.95 -2.61 -13.89
N LEU A 50 13.17 -2.80 -12.82
CA LEU A 50 11.74 -2.47 -12.79
C LEU A 50 11.51 -0.97 -13.01
N GLU A 51 12.34 -0.13 -12.38
CA GLU A 51 12.31 1.31 -12.57
C GLU A 51 12.66 1.72 -14.00
N LYS A 52 13.77 1.21 -14.55
CA LYS A 52 14.17 1.49 -15.95
C LYS A 52 13.13 1.07 -16.98
N GLU A 53 12.37 0.01 -16.67
CA GLU A 53 11.29 -0.51 -17.52
C GLU A 53 9.94 0.17 -17.23
N ASN A 54 9.91 1.22 -16.39
CA ASN A 54 8.75 2.05 -16.08
C ASN A 54 7.61 1.34 -15.32
N TYR A 55 7.89 0.23 -14.63
CA TYR A 55 6.91 -0.42 -13.77
C TYR A 55 6.72 0.31 -12.44
N ILE A 56 7.82 0.81 -11.88
CA ILE A 56 7.87 1.56 -10.62
C ILE A 56 8.69 2.84 -10.78
N THR A 57 8.59 3.72 -9.80
CA THR A 57 9.46 4.91 -9.65
C THR A 57 10.07 4.90 -8.25
N THR A 58 11.34 5.25 -8.14
CA THR A 58 12.02 5.40 -6.85
C THR A 58 12.02 6.85 -6.39
N LYS A 59 11.78 7.08 -5.09
CA LYS A 59 12.07 8.37 -4.44
C LYS A 59 12.84 8.15 -3.14
N ASN A 60 13.63 9.14 -2.74
CA ASN A 60 14.16 9.21 -1.38
C ASN A 60 13.25 10.14 -0.58
N VAL A 61 12.72 9.65 0.52
CA VAL A 61 11.83 10.41 1.41
C VAL A 61 12.51 10.59 2.76
N VAL A 62 12.31 11.74 3.36
CA VAL A 62 12.83 12.05 4.69
C VAL A 62 11.76 11.69 5.71
N VAL A 63 12.13 10.90 6.72
CA VAL A 63 11.25 10.43 7.79
C VAL A 63 11.85 10.74 9.17
N ASN A 64 11.09 10.46 10.23
CA ASN A 64 11.45 10.70 11.61
C ASN A 64 11.86 12.16 11.84
N LYS A 65 11.01 13.09 11.42
CA LYS A 65 11.21 14.54 11.58
C LYS A 65 12.55 15.06 11.01
N GLY A 66 13.02 14.49 9.90
CA GLY A 66 14.24 14.97 9.23
C GLY A 66 15.48 14.13 9.45
N THR A 67 15.43 13.12 10.32
CA THR A 67 16.63 12.41 10.79
C THR A 67 17.06 11.28 9.87
N ASN A 68 16.13 10.68 9.13
CA ASN A 68 16.39 9.50 8.32
C ASN A 68 15.94 9.71 6.87
N VAL A 69 16.70 9.17 5.92
CA VAL A 69 16.32 9.13 4.51
C VAL A 69 16.04 7.68 4.13
N ILE A 70 14.83 7.39 3.66
CA ILE A 70 14.41 6.07 3.22
C ILE A 70 14.17 6.10 1.72
N LYS A 71 14.74 5.13 1.00
CA LYS A 71 14.41 4.87 -0.40
C LYS A 71 13.04 4.17 -0.47
N THR A 72 12.14 4.67 -1.31
CA THR A 72 10.76 4.21 -1.45
C THR A 72 10.39 3.99 -2.90
N TYR A 73 9.42 3.12 -3.14
CA TYR A 73 8.95 2.72 -4.45
C TYR A 73 7.45 3.01 -4.63
N TYR A 74 7.11 3.52 -5.80
CA TYR A 74 5.74 3.87 -6.21
C TYR A 74 5.38 3.22 -7.54
N LEU A 75 4.09 3.00 -7.79
CA LEU A 75 3.62 2.48 -9.07
C LEU A 75 3.68 3.56 -10.14
N ASN A 76 4.25 3.18 -11.28
CA ASN A 76 4.23 3.99 -12.49
C ASN A 76 3.19 3.40 -13.47
N ASP A 77 2.94 4.07 -14.59
CA ASP A 77 1.81 3.78 -15.48
C ASP A 77 1.84 2.36 -16.04
N LYS A 78 3.03 1.83 -16.37
CA LYS A 78 3.18 0.44 -16.84
C LYS A 78 2.86 -0.56 -15.73
N GLY A 79 3.25 -0.28 -14.49
CA GLY A 79 2.92 -1.10 -13.32
C GLY A 79 1.41 -1.11 -13.04
N LYS A 80 0.77 0.06 -13.08
CA LYS A 80 -0.70 0.16 -12.95
C LYS A 80 -1.41 -0.59 -14.06
N ALA A 81 -0.98 -0.44 -15.31
CA ALA A 81 -1.55 -1.14 -16.46
C ALA A 81 -1.38 -2.67 -16.32
N TYR A 82 -0.21 -3.12 -15.88
CA TYR A 82 0.04 -4.53 -15.63
C TYR A 82 -0.90 -5.09 -14.55
N LEU A 83 -1.06 -4.40 -13.43
CA LEU A 83 -1.97 -4.84 -12.37
C LEU A 83 -3.43 -4.86 -12.82
N LYS A 84 -3.90 -3.82 -13.52
CA LYS A 84 -5.27 -3.79 -14.07
C LYS A 84 -5.57 -4.97 -15.00
N ALA A 85 -4.55 -5.46 -15.72
CA ALA A 85 -4.71 -6.60 -16.63
C ALA A 85 -4.62 -7.97 -15.93
N ASN A 86 -4.13 -8.03 -14.69
CA ASN A 86 -3.79 -9.29 -13.99
C ASN A 86 -4.41 -9.41 -12.58
N THR A 87 -5.21 -8.43 -12.15
CA THR A 87 -5.86 -8.39 -10.83
C THR A 87 -7.20 -7.68 -10.91
N ASP A 88 -8.03 -7.88 -9.89
CA ASP A 88 -9.29 -7.15 -9.70
C ASP A 88 -9.10 -5.85 -8.90
N ILE A 89 -7.86 -5.38 -8.70
CA ILE A 89 -7.59 -4.13 -7.96
C ILE A 89 -8.11 -2.95 -8.77
N LYS A 90 -9.23 -2.38 -8.33
CA LYS A 90 -9.89 -1.23 -8.98
C LYS A 90 -9.29 0.10 -8.53
N ASN A 91 -8.99 0.22 -7.23
CA ASN A 91 -8.50 1.44 -6.63
C ASN A 91 -7.02 1.30 -6.27
N PHE A 92 -6.20 2.20 -6.79
CA PHE A 92 -4.80 2.32 -6.38
C PHE A 92 -4.71 3.35 -5.27
N TYR A 93 -4.26 2.95 -4.10
CA TYR A 93 -4.03 3.87 -2.99
C TYR A 93 -3.02 4.94 -3.42
N ARG A 94 -3.32 6.19 -3.11
CA ARG A 94 -2.49 7.35 -3.49
C ARG A 94 -1.77 7.85 -2.25
N SER A 95 -0.50 7.48 -2.12
CA SER A 95 0.35 8.01 -1.05
C SER A 95 0.57 9.52 -1.22
N ASN A 96 0.56 10.23 -0.09
CA ASN A 96 0.87 11.65 0.00
C ASN A 96 2.19 11.83 0.76
N GLU A 97 3.09 12.68 0.25
CA GLU A 97 4.40 12.93 0.89
C GLU A 97 4.25 13.43 2.34
N ARG A 98 3.16 14.15 2.66
CA ARG A 98 2.86 14.60 4.04
C ARG A 98 2.46 13.47 4.99
N GLN A 99 2.05 12.33 4.45
CA GLN A 99 1.59 11.14 5.18
C GLN A 99 2.51 9.94 4.92
N ILE A 100 3.75 10.19 4.46
CA ILE A 100 4.62 9.10 4.04
C ILE A 100 4.96 8.14 5.19
N GLU A 101 5.15 8.65 6.41
CA GLU A 101 5.40 7.81 7.59
C GLU A 101 4.20 6.91 7.90
N HIS A 102 2.99 7.47 7.78
CA HIS A 102 1.73 6.74 7.91
C HIS A 102 1.62 5.61 6.86
N ASP A 103 1.83 5.93 5.59
CA ASP A 103 1.72 4.96 4.49
C ASP A 103 2.80 3.87 4.58
N LEU A 104 4.00 4.20 5.08
CA LEU A 104 5.07 3.24 5.33
C LEU A 104 4.72 2.25 6.45
N LYS A 105 3.99 2.69 7.49
CA LYS A 105 3.47 1.79 8.52
C LYS A 105 2.41 0.84 7.94
N LEU A 106 1.46 1.35 7.16
CA LEU A 106 0.47 0.53 6.46
C LEU A 106 1.14 -0.51 5.55
N SER A 107 2.13 -0.09 4.77
CA SER A 107 2.97 -0.98 3.95
C SER A 107 3.62 -2.08 4.78
N SER A 108 4.23 -1.72 5.90
CA SER A 108 4.93 -2.70 6.77
C SER A 108 3.96 -3.74 7.34
N ILE A 109 2.77 -3.32 7.75
CA ILE A 109 1.70 -4.22 8.24
C ILE A 109 1.28 -5.14 7.11
N TYR A 110 0.92 -4.58 5.95
CA TYR A 110 0.53 -5.37 4.78
C TYR A 110 1.56 -6.46 4.47
N TYR A 111 2.86 -6.14 4.48
CA TYR A 111 3.90 -7.13 4.18
C TYR A 111 4.13 -8.16 5.30
N SER A 112 3.74 -7.88 6.53
CA SER A 112 3.78 -8.84 7.65
C SER A 112 2.65 -9.87 7.63
N LEU A 113 1.58 -9.61 6.86
CA LEU A 113 0.46 -10.53 6.69
C LEU A 113 0.84 -11.72 5.80
N ASP A 114 0.11 -12.83 5.98
CA ASP A 114 0.21 -13.96 5.07
C ASP A 114 -0.46 -13.67 3.70
N GLU A 115 -0.27 -14.55 2.72
CA GLU A 115 -0.82 -14.34 1.38
C GLU A 115 -2.35 -14.29 1.36
N LYS A 116 -3.04 -15.08 2.19
CA LYS A 116 -4.51 -15.11 2.22
C LYS A 116 -5.06 -13.83 2.82
N GLU A 117 -4.48 -13.38 3.92
CA GLU A 117 -4.82 -12.14 4.60
C GLU A 117 -4.59 -10.94 3.66
N LYS A 118 -3.44 -10.87 2.98
CA LYS A 118 -3.15 -9.83 1.99
C LYS A 118 -4.19 -9.74 0.90
N GLU A 119 -4.69 -10.87 0.39
CA GLU A 119 -5.70 -10.86 -0.67
C GLU A 119 -7.05 -10.27 -0.22
N THR A 120 -7.30 -10.25 1.08
CA THR A 120 -8.50 -9.65 1.67
C THR A 120 -8.33 -8.17 2.04
N TRP A 121 -7.12 -7.61 1.85
CA TRP A 121 -6.82 -6.23 2.21
C TRP A 121 -7.68 -5.23 1.44
N LYS A 122 -8.35 -4.35 2.18
CA LYS A 122 -9.06 -3.18 1.67
C LYS A 122 -8.44 -1.92 2.26
N ASN A 123 -8.12 -0.96 1.42
CA ASN A 123 -7.66 0.35 1.90
C ASN A 123 -8.85 1.30 2.14
N GLU A 124 -8.58 2.45 2.74
CA GLU A 124 -9.58 3.48 3.05
C GLU A 124 -10.52 3.80 1.88
N ASN A 125 -10.03 3.92 0.64
CA ASN A 125 -10.89 4.23 -0.51
C ASN A 125 -11.83 3.08 -0.86
N ASP A 126 -11.37 1.83 -0.75
CA ASP A 126 -12.23 0.66 -0.94
C ASP A 126 -13.33 0.64 0.11
N LEU A 127 -12.98 0.93 1.37
CA LEU A 127 -13.90 0.98 2.50
C LEU A 127 -14.93 2.10 2.35
N ILE A 128 -14.50 3.31 1.96
CA ILE A 128 -15.39 4.44 1.69
C ILE A 128 -16.36 4.10 0.55
N SER A 129 -15.86 3.47 -0.52
CA SER A 129 -16.68 3.06 -1.66
C SER A 129 -17.73 2.02 -1.26
N ASP A 130 -17.34 1.02 -0.48
CA ASP A 130 -18.24 -0.03 0.00
C ASP A 130 -19.28 0.54 0.97
N TYR A 131 -18.86 1.40 1.90
CA TYR A 131 -19.75 2.08 2.85
C TYR A 131 -20.81 2.91 2.14
N LYS A 132 -20.41 3.76 1.19
CA LYS A 132 -21.34 4.61 0.43
C LYS A 132 -22.28 3.81 -0.46
N THR A 133 -21.87 2.63 -0.91
CA THR A 133 -22.74 1.73 -1.67
C THR A 133 -23.88 1.22 -0.79
N ASN A 134 -23.60 0.90 0.47
CA ASN A 134 -24.60 0.41 1.43
C ASN A 134 -25.38 1.56 2.10
N ASN A 135 -24.77 2.75 2.23
CA ASN A 135 -25.31 3.92 2.92
C ASN A 135 -25.26 5.18 2.02
N PRO A 136 -26.01 5.22 0.90
CA PRO A 136 -25.86 6.26 -0.13
C PRO A 136 -26.22 7.68 0.32
N ASN A 137 -27.01 7.81 1.40
CA ASN A 137 -27.45 9.10 1.94
C ASN A 137 -26.61 9.59 3.13
N GLU A 138 -25.64 8.80 3.58
CA GLU A 138 -24.85 9.16 4.75
C GLU A 138 -23.62 9.98 4.38
N THR A 139 -23.33 10.97 5.23
CA THR A 139 -22.09 11.73 5.13
C THR A 139 -21.08 11.12 6.08
N LEU A 140 -20.06 10.51 5.51
CA LEU A 140 -18.97 9.89 6.25
C LEU A 140 -17.92 10.95 6.62
N SER A 141 -17.65 11.10 7.92
CA SER A 141 -16.68 12.05 8.46
C SER A 141 -15.24 11.51 8.41
N THR A 142 -15.07 10.20 8.53
CA THR A 142 -13.78 9.51 8.56
C THR A 142 -13.94 8.02 8.23
N MET A 143 -12.84 7.30 8.05
CA MET A 143 -12.82 5.85 7.84
C MET A 143 -11.55 5.28 8.45
N ILE A 144 -11.55 3.99 8.77
CA ILE A 144 -10.33 3.29 9.17
C ILE A 144 -9.39 3.15 7.98
N ASP A 145 -8.08 3.22 8.21
CA ASP A 145 -7.11 3.33 7.11
C ASP A 145 -7.05 2.06 6.24
N ALA A 146 -7.25 0.89 6.85
CA ALA A 146 -7.39 -0.36 6.14
C ALA A 146 -8.11 -1.44 6.95
N THR A 147 -8.52 -2.51 6.26
CA THR A 147 -8.94 -3.77 6.88
C THR A 147 -8.33 -4.97 6.16
N TYR A 148 -8.26 -6.09 6.84
CA TYR A 148 -8.03 -7.41 6.25
C TYR A 148 -8.82 -8.46 7.05
N LYS A 149 -8.85 -9.70 6.57
CA LYS A 149 -9.55 -10.80 7.22
C LYS A 149 -8.60 -11.88 7.70
N ILE A 150 -8.83 -12.34 8.92
CA ILE A 150 -8.25 -13.56 9.48
C ILE A 150 -9.42 -14.52 9.69
N ASP A 151 -9.41 -15.64 8.98
CA ASP A 151 -10.54 -16.56 8.89
C ASP A 151 -11.85 -15.83 8.51
N ASN A 152 -12.82 -15.77 9.43
CA ASN A 152 -14.10 -15.08 9.26
C ASN A 152 -14.17 -13.73 9.98
N SER A 153 -13.09 -13.30 10.63
CA SER A 153 -13.04 -12.04 11.39
C SER A 153 -12.43 -10.93 10.55
N ILE A 154 -12.99 -9.72 10.66
CA ILE A 154 -12.44 -8.51 10.03
C ILE A 154 -11.56 -7.80 11.06
N VAL A 155 -10.31 -7.53 10.69
CA VAL A 155 -9.37 -6.76 11.50
C VAL A 155 -9.16 -5.40 10.85
N GLY A 156 -9.45 -4.35 11.60
CA GLY A 156 -9.17 -2.96 11.22
C GLY A 156 -7.74 -2.55 11.55
N VAL A 157 -7.15 -1.70 10.72
CA VAL A 157 -5.82 -1.13 10.92
C VAL A 157 -5.93 0.38 10.92
N GLU A 158 -5.50 0.99 12.02
CA GLU A 158 -5.51 2.43 12.19
C GLU A 158 -4.13 2.94 12.60
N VAL A 159 -3.53 3.78 11.74
CA VAL A 159 -2.24 4.42 11.97
C VAL A 159 -2.48 5.83 12.48
N THR A 160 -2.45 5.97 13.80
CA THR A 160 -2.65 7.24 14.48
C THR A 160 -1.38 8.10 14.49
N THR A 161 -1.59 9.41 14.55
CA THR A 161 -0.52 10.39 14.82
C THR A 161 -0.75 11.02 16.19
N LYS A 162 0.30 11.60 16.79
CA LYS A 162 0.25 12.26 18.11
C LYS A 162 -0.78 13.39 18.23
N ASN A 163 -1.26 13.91 17.10
CA ASN A 163 -2.19 15.02 17.06
C ASN A 163 -3.66 14.58 17.08
N TYR A 164 -3.95 13.28 17.01
CA TYR A 164 -5.32 12.79 17.03
C TYR A 164 -5.95 13.04 18.38
N THR A 165 -7.10 13.70 18.39
CA THR A 165 -7.90 13.85 19.60
C THR A 165 -8.53 12.51 19.97
N ARG A 166 -8.92 12.37 21.24
CA ARG A 166 -9.66 11.20 21.71
C ARG A 166 -10.94 10.99 20.91
N GLU A 167 -11.66 12.06 20.61
CA GLU A 167 -12.90 12.04 19.83
C GLU A 167 -12.68 11.51 18.41
N GLN A 168 -11.57 11.89 17.74
CA GLN A 168 -11.23 11.37 16.41
C GLN A 168 -10.96 9.87 16.43
N ILE A 169 -10.31 9.38 17.49
CA ILE A 169 -10.03 7.94 17.65
C ILE A 169 -11.33 7.18 17.94
N GLU A 170 -12.17 7.70 18.83
CA GLU A 170 -13.47 7.11 19.17
C GLU A 170 -14.39 7.03 17.95
N GLU A 171 -14.43 8.07 17.11
CA GLU A 171 -15.22 8.06 15.87
C GLU A 171 -14.73 7.02 14.86
N LYS A 172 -13.41 6.91 14.65
CA LYS A 172 -12.86 5.88 13.77
C LYS A 172 -13.16 4.46 14.28
N PHE A 173 -13.17 4.26 15.60
CA PHE A 173 -13.48 2.96 16.18
C PHE A 173 -14.97 2.63 16.11
N ARG A 174 -15.84 3.64 16.27
CA ARG A 174 -17.28 3.52 16.03
C ARG A 174 -17.56 3.07 14.60
N ILE A 175 -16.92 3.70 13.62
CA ILE A 175 -17.08 3.32 12.21
C ILE A 175 -16.50 1.93 11.93
N ALA A 176 -15.39 1.56 12.59
CA ALA A 176 -14.84 0.20 12.48
C ALA A 176 -15.86 -0.86 12.94
N ASP A 177 -16.56 -0.62 14.06
CA ASP A 177 -17.63 -1.50 14.54
C ASP A 177 -18.81 -1.57 13.54
N GLU A 178 -19.21 -0.43 12.97
CA GLU A 178 -20.27 -0.36 11.95
C GLU A 178 -19.96 -1.17 10.68
N ILE A 179 -18.70 -1.21 10.26
CA ILE A 179 -18.26 -2.02 9.12
C ILE A 179 -17.94 -3.48 9.51
N GLY A 180 -18.17 -3.85 10.77
CA GLY A 180 -18.04 -5.23 11.27
C GLY A 180 -16.63 -5.64 11.65
N CYS A 181 -15.73 -4.71 11.97
CA CYS A 181 -14.41 -5.03 12.51
C CYS A 181 -14.56 -5.68 13.89
N ASN A 182 -13.98 -6.87 14.06
CA ASN A 182 -13.93 -7.58 15.34
C ASN A 182 -12.82 -7.04 16.25
N GLU A 183 -11.78 -6.49 15.64
CA GLU A 183 -10.63 -5.91 16.33
C GLU A 183 -10.10 -4.73 15.51
N VAL A 184 -9.51 -3.75 16.19
CA VAL A 184 -8.77 -2.64 15.56
C VAL A 184 -7.36 -2.58 16.13
N ILE A 185 -6.38 -2.80 15.25
CA ILE A 185 -4.96 -2.63 15.56
C ILE A 185 -4.61 -1.15 15.41
N LYS A 186 -4.27 -0.51 16.53
CA LYS A 186 -3.78 0.86 16.56
C LYS A 186 -2.26 0.91 16.54
N ILE A 187 -1.70 1.66 15.61
CA ILE A 187 -0.26 1.88 15.49
C ILE A 187 0.03 3.38 15.49
N GLU A 188 1.13 3.77 16.12
CA GLU A 188 1.60 5.16 16.10
C GLU A 188 2.62 5.35 14.98
N ALA A 189 2.41 6.36 14.14
CA ALA A 189 3.37 6.79 13.13
C ALA A 189 4.57 7.52 13.76
#